data_AF-A0A2C5W8S8-F1
#
_entry.id   AF-A0A2C5W8S8-F1
#
_cell.length_a   1.000
_cell.length_b   1.000
_cell.length_c   1.000
_cell.angle_alpha   90.00
_cell.angle_beta   90.00
_cell.angle_gamma   90.00
#
_symmetry.space_group_name_H-M   'P 1'
#
loop_
_entity.id
_entity.type
_entity.pdbx_description
1 polymer ?
#
loop_
_entity_poly.entity_id
_entity_poly.type
_entity_poly.pdbx_seq_one_letter_code
_entity_poly.pdbx_strand_id
1 'polypeptide(L)' 'MPVPYEALIPYGIITLMFGITGAGLGTVKYWQNGWKTPRWALDNWDRADFDTRVMNFRPFPVTNRKFKIQ' A
#
# COMPACT_ATOMS: atom_id res chain seq x y z
N MET A 1 -34.90 -14.85 20.09
CA MET A 1 -35.33 -13.66 19.31
C MET A 1 -34.49 -13.60 18.06
N PRO A 2 -35.08 -13.59 16.85
CA PRO A 2 -34.31 -13.43 15.62
C PRO A 2 -33.52 -12.12 15.67
N VAL A 3 -32.27 -12.15 15.22
CA VAL A 3 -31.37 -10.99 15.26
C VAL A 3 -32.01 -9.83 14.46
N PRO A 4 -32.08 -8.61 15.03
CA PRO A 4 -32.67 -7.47 14.33
C PRO A 4 -31.80 -7.10 13.12
N TYR A 5 -32.33 -7.30 11.92
CA TYR A 5 -31.60 -7.08 10.66
C TYR A 5 -31.17 -5.62 10.48
N GLU A 6 -31.92 -4.68 11.03
CA GLU A 6 -31.59 -3.25 11.05
C GLU A 6 -30.26 -2.97 11.74
N ALA A 7 -29.86 -3.78 12.73
CA ALA A 7 -28.55 -3.66 13.36
C ALA A 7 -27.43 -4.22 12.48
N LEU A 8 -27.71 -5.10 11.52
CA LEU A 8 -26.73 -5.75 10.67
C LEU A 8 -26.39 -4.94 9.41
N ILE A 9 -27.30 -4.09 8.94
CA ILE A 9 -27.07 -3.26 7.75
C ILE A 9 -25.86 -2.33 7.93
N PRO A 10 -25.71 -1.58 9.05
CA PRO A 10 -24.54 -0.72 9.25
C PRO A 10 -23.23 -1.51 9.26
N TYR A 11 -23.19 -2.66 9.94
CA TYR A 11 -21.99 -3.50 9.97
C TYR A 11 -21.67 -4.15 8.62
N GLY A 12 -22.70 -4.48 7.84
CA GLY A 12 -22.54 -4.99 6.48
C GLY A 12 -21.90 -3.96 5.55
N ILE A 13 -22.37 -2.70 5.61
CA ILE A 13 -21.79 -1.60 4.82
C ILE A 13 -20.33 -1.36 5.22
N ILE A 14 -20.04 -1.31 6.52
CA ILE A 14 -18.67 -1.13 7.03
C ILE A 14 -17.76 -2.26 6.51
N THR A 15 -18.18 -3.51 6.69
CA THR A 15 -17.40 -4.69 6.27
C THR A 15 -17.15 -4.66 4.75
N LEU A 16 -18.16 -4.29 3.97
CA LEU A 16 -18.05 -4.16 2.53
C LEU A 16 -17.07 -3.05 2.13
N MET A 17 -17.16 -1.87 2.73
CA MET A 17 -16.25 -0.76 2.41
C MET A 17 -14.81 -1.12 2.76
N PHE A 18 -14.57 -1.67 3.96
CA PHE A 18 -13.23 -2.11 4.36
C PHE A 18 -12.72 -3.25 3.48
N GLY A 19 -13.59 -4.18 3.06
CA GLY A 19 -13.25 -5.24 2.12
C GLY A 19 -12.84 -4.70 0.75
N ILE A 20 -13.63 -3.79 0.18
CA ILE A 20 -13.37 -3.16 -1.13
C ILE A 20 -12.07 -2.35 -1.07
N THR A 21 -11.89 -1.53 -0.04
CA THR A 21 -10.67 -0.72 0.10
C THR A 21 -9.44 -1.59 0.32
N GLY A 22 -9.52 -2.62 1.17
CA GLY A 22 -8.41 -3.54 1.42
C GLY A 22 -7.99 -4.31 0.18
N ALA A 23 -8.97 -4.88 -0.54
CA ALA A 23 -8.73 -5.57 -1.81
C ALA A 23 -8.21 -4.60 -2.88
N GLY A 24 -8.81 -3.41 -3.01
CA GLY A 24 -8.42 -2.39 -3.97
C GLY A 24 -6.98 -1.90 -3.81
N LEU A 25 -6.54 -1.65 -2.57
CA LEU A 25 -5.14 -1.28 -2.32
C LEU A 25 -4.18 -2.43 -2.58
N GLY A 26 -4.57 -3.67 -2.29
CA GLY A 26 -3.78 -4.87 -2.58
C GLY A 26 -3.59 -5.08 -4.08
N THR A 27 -4.65 -4.98 -4.87
CA THR A 27 -4.61 -5.17 -6.33
C THR A 27 -3.81 -4.08 -7.02
N VAL A 28 -3.98 -2.82 -6.64
CA VAL A 28 -3.19 -1.70 -7.20
C VAL A 28 -1.70 -1.91 -6.94
N LYS A 29 -1.31 -2.27 -5.72
CA LYS A 29 0.10 -2.53 -5.39
C LYS A 29 0.65 -3.74 -6.15
N TYR A 30 -0.15 -4.78 -6.33
CA TYR A 30 0.23 -5.96 -7.10
C TYR A 30 0.48 -5.64 -8.58
N TRP A 31 -0.36 -4.79 -9.17
CA TRP A 31 -0.16 -4.32 -10.55
C TRP A 31 1.07 -3.42 -10.68
N GLN A 32 1.28 -2.50 -9.75
CA GLN A 32 2.48 -1.63 -9.73
C GLN A 32 3.78 -2.42 -9.60
N ASN A 33 3.75 -3.54 -8.86
CA ASN A 33 4.90 -4.41 -8.67
C ASN A 33 5.10 -5.43 -9.81
N GLY A 34 4.48 -5.21 -10.97
CA GLY A 34 4.65 -6.08 -12.12
C GLY A 34 4.17 -7.51 -11.86
N TRP A 35 3.00 -7.66 -11.21
CA TRP A 35 2.41 -8.95 -10.86
C TRP A 35 3.19 -9.72 -9.79
N LYS A 36 3.99 -9.02 -8.99
CA LYS A 36 4.68 -9.61 -7.83
C LYS A 36 4.05 -9.14 -6.53
N THR A 37 4.00 -10.04 -5.55
CA THR A 37 3.51 -9.72 -4.21
C THR A 37 4.36 -8.61 -3.60
N PRO A 38 3.75 -7.55 -3.03
CA PRO A 38 4.50 -6.53 -2.32
C PRO A 38 5.33 -7.13 -1.19
N ARG A 39 6.59 -6.71 -1.08
CA ARG A 39 7.44 -7.13 0.04
C ARG A 39 7.08 -6.31 1.29
N TRP A 40 6.95 -6.99 2.42
CA TRP A 40 6.70 -6.37 3.73
C TRP A 40 7.94 -6.52 4.61
N ALA A 41 8.06 -5.65 5.62
CA ALA A 41 9.14 -5.69 6.60
C ALA A 41 10.58 -5.62 6.02
N LEU A 42 10.80 -4.84 4.95
CA LEU A 42 12.16 -4.59 4.43
C LEU A 42 13.05 -3.98 5.52
N ASP A 43 14.15 -4.64 5.82
CA ASP A 43 15.17 -4.17 6.72
C ASP A 43 16.14 -3.19 6.02
N ASN A 44 17.12 -2.68 6.77
CA ASN A 44 18.07 -1.72 6.23
C ASN A 44 18.99 -2.34 5.16
N TRP A 45 19.20 -3.66 5.19
CA TRP A 45 20.03 -4.39 4.23
C TRP A 45 19.28 -4.60 2.91
N ASP A 46 18.03 -5.04 2.95
CA ASP A 46 17.14 -5.17 1.78
C ASP A 46 16.96 -3.85 1.03
N ARG A 47 16.89 -2.72 1.77
CA ARG A 47 16.77 -1.38 1.17
C ARG A 47 18.06 -0.91 0.52
N ALA A 48 19.22 -1.32 1.04
CA ALA A 48 20.51 -1.01 0.45
C ALA A 48 20.74 -1.82 -0.85
N ASP A 49 20.30 -3.08 -0.87
CA ASP A 49 20.34 -3.92 -2.07
C ASP A 49 19.36 -3.43 -3.15
N PHE A 50 18.23 -2.83 -2.75
CA PHE A 50 17.30 -2.16 -3.67
C PHE A 50 17.74 -0.75 -4.08
N ASP A 51 18.73 -0.17 -3.40
CA ASP A 51 19.24 1.14 -3.75
C ASP A 51 19.87 1.07 -5.14
N THR A 52 19.42 1.94 -6.02
CA THR A 52 19.85 2.16 -7.41
C THR A 52 21.36 2.30 -7.63
N ARG A 53 22.15 2.32 -6.55
CA ARG A 53 23.62 2.27 -6.59
C ARG A 53 24.17 0.95 -7.14
N VAL A 54 23.43 -0.15 -7.01
CA VAL A 54 23.85 -1.47 -7.54
C VAL A 54 23.26 -1.74 -8.94
N MET A 55 22.13 -1.12 -9.29
CA MET A 55 21.44 -1.28 -10.57
C MET A 55 21.54 0.02 -11.40
N ASN A 56 22.51 0.07 -12.30
CA ASN A 56 22.86 1.20 -13.17
C ASN A 56 21.80 1.58 -14.24
N PHE A 57 20.51 1.74 -13.90
CA PHE A 57 19.50 2.23 -14.86
C PHE A 57 18.42 3.14 -14.23
N ARG A 58 18.59 4.44 -14.53
CA ARG A 58 17.67 5.61 -14.51
C ARG A 58 17.46 6.39 -13.19
N PRO A 59 17.57 7.73 -13.23
CA PRO A 59 17.44 8.60 -12.05
C PRO A 59 16.00 9.11 -11.94
N PHE A 60 15.23 8.62 -10.97
CA PHE A 60 14.12 9.43 -10.46
C PHE A 60 14.67 10.31 -9.34
N PRO A 61 14.51 11.65 -9.41
CA PRO A 61 14.97 12.52 -8.35
C PRO A 61 14.17 12.22 -7.08
N VAL A 62 14.85 11.78 -6.02
CA VAL A 62 14.32 11.83 -4.66
C VAL A 62 14.19 13.31 -4.31
N THR A 63 13.04 13.91 -4.63
CA THR A 63 12.72 15.25 -4.16
C THR A 63 12.48 15.15 -2.65
N ASN A 64 13.56 15.31 -1.90
CA ASN A 64 13.50 15.64 -0.48
C ASN A 64 12.94 17.06 -0.38
N ARG A 65 11.61 17.15 -0.29
CA ARG A 65 10.86 18.36 0.05
C ARG A 65 11.18 18.80 1.48
N LYS A 66 12.42 19.29 1.70
CA LYS A 66 12.73 20.16 2.83
C LYS A 66 12.19 21.54 2.42
N PHE A 67 10.94 21.79 2.82
CA PHE A 67 10.39 23.15 2.91
C PHE A 67 11.42 24.06 3.59
N LYS A 68 12.13 24.87 2.79
CA LYS A 68 12.91 25.99 3.29
C LYS A 68 12.00 27.20 3.21
N ILE A 69 11.27 27.42 4.30
CA ILE A 69 10.58 28.68 4.58
C ILE A 69 11.66 29.61 5.11
N GLN A 70 12.15 30.50 4.25
CA GLN A 70 12.61 31.84 4.62
C GLN A 70 11.78 32.81 3.82
#